data_AF-A0A1U8GL31-F1
#
_entry.id   AF-A0A1U8GL31-F1
#
_cell.length_a   1.000
_cell.length_b   1.000
_cell.length_c   1.000
_cell.angle_alpha   90.00
_cell.angle_beta   90.00
_cell.angle_gamma   90.00
#
_symmetry.space_group_name_H-M   'P 1'
#
loop_
_entity.id
_entity.type
_entity.pdbx_description
1 polymer ?
#
loop_
_entity_poly.entity_id
_entity_poly.type
_entity_poly.pdbx_seq_one_letter_code
_entity_poly.pdbx_strand_id
1 'polypeptide(L)'
;MTKEVCSCLGTRVVEFLIQSAQDLQVSPIVKYSALSLYADRFYPSLSITNDVKTWLLHPLRESNLQLFALVAIWISSKIHDSPSLSVKSFKSLADNTIKEQHFTAKDFLEAELVLIQVLNYEIGTLTIPFRYFEDLVMKLSEVARVGEQLRLEACMDIMDLLYEKGKISSFNCSSIHLAASIVVAAYVITVPLQKSEFPILLWVKFVTSCKEEDIVDTVRRILIHVFEL
;
A
#
# COMPACT_ATOMS: atom_id res chain seq x y z
N MET A 1 -0.88 -22.41 15.81
CA MET A 1 -1.62 -21.13 15.75
C MET A 1 -2.32 -21.09 14.41
N THR A 2 -3.66 -21.15 14.39
CA THR A 2 -4.51 -21.41 13.21
C THR A 2 -4.46 -20.25 12.21
N LYS A 3 -4.28 -20.54 10.93
CA LYS A 3 -4.11 -19.57 9.82
C LYS A 3 -5.15 -18.43 9.79
N GLU A 4 -6.37 -18.68 10.28
CA GLU A 4 -7.47 -17.69 10.31
C GLU A 4 -7.27 -16.56 11.33
N VAL A 5 -6.60 -16.83 12.48
CA VAL A 5 -6.27 -15.78 13.47
C VAL A 5 -5.11 -14.91 12.96
N CYS A 6 -4.26 -15.47 12.09
CA CYS A 6 -3.17 -14.74 11.45
C CYS A 6 -3.68 -13.76 10.39
N SER A 7 -4.69 -14.14 9.60
CA SER A 7 -5.23 -13.27 8.55
C SER A 7 -5.98 -12.05 9.08
N CYS A 8 -6.75 -12.17 10.18
CA CYS A 8 -7.47 -11.03 10.75
C CYS A 8 -6.54 -10.03 11.45
N LEU A 9 -5.39 -10.49 11.96
CA LEU A 9 -4.38 -9.62 12.56
C LEU A 9 -3.65 -8.81 11.47
N GLY A 10 -3.30 -9.44 10.35
CA GLY A 10 -2.71 -8.75 9.21
C GLY A 10 -3.58 -7.60 8.70
N THR A 11 -4.88 -7.86 8.49
CA THR A 11 -5.85 -6.84 8.07
C THR A 11 -5.95 -5.69 9.06
N ARG A 12 -6.10 -5.96 10.36
CA ARG A 12 -6.21 -4.89 11.39
C ARG A 12 -4.97 -3.99 11.44
N VAL A 13 -3.77 -4.54 11.24
CA VAL A 13 -2.55 -3.73 11.23
C VAL A 13 -2.40 -2.94 9.93
N VAL A 14 -2.90 -3.45 8.81
CA VAL A 14 -2.96 -2.70 7.54
C VAL A 14 -3.93 -1.53 7.66
N GLU A 15 -5.12 -1.72 8.20
CA GLU A 15 -6.09 -0.65 8.49
C GLU A 15 -5.47 0.40 9.42
N PHE A 16 -4.79 -0.05 10.48
CA PHE A 16 -4.03 0.82 11.38
C PHE A 16 -2.95 1.63 10.64
N LEU A 17 -2.22 1.03 9.70
CA LEU A 17 -1.21 1.71 8.89
C LEU A 17 -1.84 2.79 8.01
N ILE A 18 -2.93 2.47 7.31
CA ILE A 18 -3.68 3.41 6.47
C ILE A 18 -4.18 4.60 7.30
N GLN A 19 -4.80 4.34 8.45
CA GLN A 19 -5.26 5.39 9.35
C GLN A 19 -4.10 6.23 9.90
N SER A 20 -3.01 5.59 10.31
CA SER A 20 -1.82 6.30 10.82
C SER A 20 -1.20 7.20 9.75
N ALA A 21 -1.18 6.77 8.49
CA ALA A 21 -0.69 7.60 7.39
C ALA A 21 -1.57 8.85 7.19
N GLN A 22 -2.89 8.71 7.33
CA GLN A 22 -3.82 9.84 7.30
C GLN A 22 -3.61 10.80 8.49
N ASP A 23 -3.50 10.26 9.70
CA ASP A 23 -3.30 11.05 10.92
C ASP A 23 -1.96 11.83 10.90
N LEU A 24 -0.93 11.23 10.31
CA LEU A 24 0.38 11.87 10.08
C LEU A 24 0.39 12.81 8.87
N GLN A 25 -0.68 12.83 8.07
CA GLN A 25 -0.83 13.62 6.85
C GLN A 25 0.32 13.39 5.85
N VAL A 26 0.78 12.15 5.71
CA VAL A 26 1.84 11.82 4.74
C VAL A 26 1.32 11.84 3.32
N SER A 27 2.22 12.08 2.37
CA SER A 27 1.89 12.01 0.94
C SER A 27 1.47 10.58 0.55
N PRO A 28 0.63 10.42 -0.51
CA PRO A 28 0.21 9.09 -0.97
C PRO A 28 1.39 8.17 -1.31
N ILE A 29 2.47 8.72 -1.89
CA ILE A 29 3.69 7.97 -2.19
C ILE A 29 4.32 7.36 -0.93
N VAL A 30 4.33 8.08 0.20
CA VAL A 30 4.83 7.58 1.48
C VAL A 30 3.91 6.48 2.02
N LYS A 31 2.58 6.67 1.95
CA LYS A 31 1.60 5.66 2.39
C LYS A 31 1.77 4.35 1.64
N TYR A 32 1.82 4.37 0.31
CA TYR A 32 1.88 3.15 -0.49
C TYR A 32 3.27 2.49 -0.49
N SER A 33 4.35 3.27 -0.35
CA SER A 33 5.67 2.70 -0.05
C SER A 33 5.69 1.98 1.30
N ALA A 34 5.03 2.54 2.32
CA ALA A 34 4.96 1.93 3.64
C ALA A 34 4.15 0.65 3.63
N LEU A 35 2.99 0.65 2.94
CA LEU A 35 2.18 -0.55 2.73
C LEU A 35 2.98 -1.65 2.02
N SER A 36 3.76 -1.30 0.99
CA SER A 36 4.59 -2.27 0.30
C SER A 36 5.73 -2.81 1.15
N LEU A 37 6.42 -1.95 1.92
CA LEU A 37 7.44 -2.39 2.87
C LEU A 37 6.86 -3.33 3.93
N TYR A 38 5.70 -2.98 4.48
CA TYR A 38 5.09 -3.71 5.58
C TYR A 38 4.36 -4.97 5.11
N ALA A 39 3.29 -4.80 4.34
CA ALA A 39 2.34 -5.87 4.02
C ALA A 39 2.88 -6.84 2.97
N ASP A 40 3.56 -6.33 1.95
CA ASP A 40 4.03 -7.16 0.83
C ASP A 40 5.36 -7.86 1.14
N ARG A 41 6.16 -7.31 2.06
CA ARG A 41 7.54 -7.76 2.28
C ARG A 41 7.87 -8.13 3.72
N PHE A 42 7.69 -7.22 4.68
CA PHE A 42 8.10 -7.47 6.06
C PHE A 42 7.24 -8.54 6.73
N TYR A 43 5.91 -8.36 6.71
CA TYR A 43 4.97 -9.27 7.38
C TYR A 43 5.07 -10.73 6.86
N PRO A 44 5.14 -11.00 5.55
CA PRO A 44 5.40 -12.36 5.04
C PRO A 44 6.75 -12.93 5.48
N SER A 45 7.79 -12.10 5.58
CA SER A 45 9.14 -12.53 5.97
C SER A 45 9.22 -12.97 7.43
N LEU A 46 8.35 -12.46 8.31
CA LEU A 46 8.30 -12.87 9.72
C LEU A 46 8.03 -14.37 9.92
N SER A 47 7.37 -15.03 8.96
CA SER A 47 7.14 -16.48 9.02
C SER A 47 8.37 -17.32 8.66
N ILE A 48 9.36 -16.71 8.02
CA ILE A 48 10.55 -17.37 7.46
C ILE A 48 11.79 -17.09 8.32
N THR A 49 11.87 -15.90 8.92
CA THR A 49 13.06 -15.43 9.64
C THR A 49 13.09 -15.92 11.08
N ASN A 50 13.82 -17.02 11.33
CA ASN A 50 14.13 -17.50 12.70
C ASN A 50 15.39 -16.87 13.31
N ASP A 51 16.19 -16.14 12.52
CA ASP A 51 17.53 -15.71 12.92
C ASP A 51 17.56 -14.35 13.66
N VAL A 52 16.55 -13.49 13.46
CA VAL A 52 16.48 -12.18 14.10
C VAL A 52 15.86 -12.32 15.50
N LYS A 53 16.71 -12.63 16.48
CA LYS A 53 16.31 -12.75 17.89
C LYS A 53 16.30 -11.38 18.57
N THR A 54 15.27 -10.58 18.29
CA THR A 54 14.99 -9.35 19.05
C THR A 54 13.75 -9.51 19.92
N TRP A 55 13.71 -8.79 21.04
CA TRP A 55 12.55 -8.75 21.94
C TRP A 55 11.32 -8.15 21.25
N LEU A 56 11.52 -7.31 20.23
CA LEU A 56 10.46 -6.74 19.39
C LEU A 56 9.74 -7.79 18.54
N LEU A 57 10.39 -8.93 18.26
CA LEU A 57 9.81 -10.03 17.48
C LEU A 57 9.38 -11.22 18.35
N HIS A 58 9.75 -11.26 19.65
CA HIS A 58 9.55 -12.42 20.51
C HIS A 58 9.11 -12.03 21.93
N PRO A 59 7.81 -12.22 22.30
CA PRO A 59 6.70 -12.66 21.45
C PRO A 59 6.19 -11.54 20.54
N LEU A 60 5.82 -11.87 19.29
CA LEU A 60 5.23 -10.93 18.35
C LEU A 60 3.75 -10.67 18.70
N ARG A 61 3.44 -9.48 19.25
CA ARG A 61 2.08 -9.03 19.56
C ARG A 61 1.55 -8.05 18.52
N GLU A 62 0.26 -7.75 18.59
CA GLU A 62 -0.38 -6.72 17.76
C GLU A 62 0.28 -5.35 17.94
N SER A 63 0.62 -4.96 19.16
CA SER A 63 1.36 -3.72 19.44
C SER A 63 2.75 -3.66 18.79
N ASN A 64 3.46 -4.79 18.72
CA ASN A 64 4.74 -4.87 18.01
C ASN A 64 4.54 -4.68 16.50
N LEU A 65 3.52 -5.31 15.92
CA LEU A 65 3.19 -5.15 14.51
C LEU A 65 2.76 -3.72 14.18
N GLN A 66 1.98 -3.08 15.05
CA GLN A 66 1.61 -1.67 14.94
C GLN A 66 2.85 -0.76 15.00
N LEU A 67 3.81 -1.04 15.89
CA LEU A 67 5.10 -0.33 15.89
C LEU A 67 5.82 -0.48 14.53
N PHE A 68 5.91 -1.69 13.99
CA PHE A 68 6.54 -1.92 12.69
C PHE A 68 5.78 -1.24 11.54
N ALA A 69 4.46 -1.14 11.60
CA ALA A 69 3.66 -0.37 10.65
C ALA A 69 4.00 1.13 10.69
N LEU A 70 4.09 1.72 11.88
CA LEU A 70 4.53 3.12 12.05
C LEU A 70 5.96 3.33 11.54
N VAL A 71 6.86 2.38 11.83
CA VAL A 71 8.25 2.42 11.35
C VAL A 71 8.33 2.30 9.82
N ALA A 72 7.48 1.49 9.18
CA ALA A 72 7.41 1.42 7.72
C ALA A 72 7.01 2.77 7.09
N ILE A 73 6.06 3.49 7.71
CA ILE A 73 5.72 4.87 7.32
C ILE A 73 6.92 5.80 7.54
N TRP A 74 7.62 5.66 8.67
CA TRP A 74 8.79 6.49 8.97
C TRP A 74 9.92 6.30 7.96
N ILE A 75 10.27 5.05 7.64
CA ILE A 75 11.27 4.72 6.60
C ILE A 75 10.82 5.29 5.25
N SER A 76 9.56 5.11 4.88
CA SER A 76 9.02 5.64 3.62
C SER A 76 9.10 7.16 3.55
N SER A 77 8.85 7.87 4.65
CA SER A 77 9.01 9.34 4.73
C SER A 77 10.47 9.75 4.55
N LYS A 78 11.44 8.97 5.04
CA LYS A 78 12.88 9.23 4.82
C LYS A 78 13.28 9.03 3.35
N ILE A 79 12.59 8.16 2.62
CA ILE A 79 12.87 7.88 1.21
C ILE A 79 12.29 8.98 0.30
N HIS A 80 11.10 9.49 0.61
CA HIS A 80 10.34 10.36 -0.30
C HIS A 80 10.28 11.83 0.11
N ASP A 81 10.30 12.14 1.40
CA ASP A 81 10.11 13.50 1.89
C ASP A 81 11.44 14.17 2.29
N SER A 82 11.51 15.48 2.08
CA SER A 82 12.63 16.32 2.55
C SER A 82 12.08 17.66 3.07
N PRO A 83 12.10 17.93 4.40
CA PRO A 83 12.58 17.05 5.47
C PRO A 83 11.60 15.89 5.77
N SER A 84 12.14 14.76 6.22
CA SER A 84 11.33 13.63 6.66
C SER A 84 10.68 13.86 8.02
N LEU A 85 9.64 13.08 8.31
CA LEU A 85 8.93 13.14 9.59
C LEU A 85 9.85 12.76 10.77
N SER A 86 9.70 13.48 11.87
CA SER A 86 10.48 13.23 13.08
C SER A 86 9.96 12.00 13.83
N VAL A 87 10.86 11.26 14.47
CA VAL A 87 10.49 10.14 15.37
C VAL A 87 9.54 10.58 16.50
N LYS A 88 9.57 11.87 16.88
CA LYS A 88 8.66 12.42 17.91
C LYS A 88 7.20 12.38 17.47
N SER A 89 6.93 12.62 16.19
CA SER A 89 5.57 12.56 15.62
C SER A 89 5.03 11.14 15.71
N PHE A 90 5.84 10.15 15.30
CA PHE A 90 5.47 8.74 15.40
C PHE A 90 5.28 8.27 16.85
N LYS A 91 6.18 8.70 17.76
CA LYS A 91 6.04 8.38 19.18
C LYS A 91 4.75 8.97 19.76
N SER A 92 4.46 10.23 19.46
CA SER A 92 3.22 10.89 19.92
C SER A 92 1.97 10.18 19.40
N LEU A 93 1.99 9.70 18.15
CA LEU A 93 0.88 8.93 17.61
C LEU A 93 0.75 7.59 18.32
N ALA A 94 1.86 6.85 18.47
CA ALA A 94 1.88 5.56 19.16
C ALA A 94 1.38 5.64 20.60
N ASP A 95 1.75 6.69 21.34
CA ASP A 95 1.29 6.90 22.71
C ASP A 95 -0.24 7.05 22.80
N ASN A 96 -0.89 7.53 21.74
CA ASN A 96 -2.33 7.74 21.67
C ASN A 96 -3.11 6.54 21.09
N THR A 97 -2.49 5.76 20.21
CA THR A 97 -3.19 4.73 19.43
C THR A 97 -2.86 3.30 19.87
N ILE A 98 -1.64 3.03 20.33
CA ILE A 98 -1.20 1.69 20.76
C ILE A 98 -1.46 1.53 22.27
N LYS A 99 -2.46 0.72 22.62
CA LYS A 99 -2.94 0.60 24.01
C LYS A 99 -2.16 -0.40 24.87
N GLU A 100 -1.57 -1.43 24.27
CA GLU A 100 -0.99 -2.55 25.03
C GLU A 100 0.42 -2.26 25.55
N GLN A 101 1.15 -1.36 24.89
CA GLN A 101 2.55 -1.10 25.18
C GLN A 101 2.95 0.32 24.77
N HIS A 102 3.68 1.00 25.66
CA HIS A 102 4.33 2.27 25.34
C HIS A 102 5.73 2.02 24.79
N PHE A 103 6.02 2.64 23.64
CA PHE A 103 7.32 2.56 22.99
C PHE A 103 8.10 3.86 23.18
N THR A 104 9.40 3.71 23.44
CA THR A 104 10.36 4.81 23.53
C THR A 104 10.91 5.16 22.16
N ALA A 105 11.53 6.33 22.02
CA ALA A 105 12.21 6.70 20.77
C ALA A 105 13.35 5.71 20.42
N LYS A 106 13.96 5.06 21.41
CA LYS A 106 14.97 4.01 21.20
C LYS A 106 14.35 2.78 20.56
N ASP A 107 13.14 2.39 20.96
CA ASP A 107 12.44 1.23 20.42
C ASP A 107 12.06 1.46 18.94
N PHE A 108 11.71 2.68 18.55
CA PHE A 108 11.52 3.05 17.14
C PHE A 108 12.79 2.89 16.29
N LEU A 109 13.94 3.31 16.82
CA LEU A 109 15.23 3.16 16.14
C LEU A 109 15.63 1.68 16.03
N GLU A 110 15.40 0.90 17.08
CA GLU A 110 15.64 -0.54 17.07
C GLU A 110 14.71 -1.25 16.07
N ALA A 111 13.43 -0.89 16.06
CA ALA A 111 12.45 -1.42 15.13
C ALA A 111 12.76 -1.05 13.67
N GLU A 112 13.27 0.16 13.41
CA GLU A 112 13.77 0.56 12.09
C GLU A 112 14.90 -0.37 11.64
N LEU A 113 15.90 -0.58 12.49
CA LEU A 113 17.01 -1.48 12.18
C LEU A 113 16.52 -2.91 11.92
N VAL A 114 15.63 -3.43 12.76
CA VAL A 114 15.06 -4.77 12.62
C VAL A 114 14.27 -4.91 11.33
N LEU A 115 13.43 -3.93 10.98
CA LEU A 115 12.65 -3.96 9.74
C LEU A 115 13.58 -4.02 8.52
N ILE A 116 14.58 -3.14 8.49
CA ILE A 116 15.56 -3.11 7.40
C ILE A 116 16.35 -4.42 7.32
N GLN A 117 16.75 -5.01 8.45
CA GLN A 117 17.43 -6.30 8.51
C GLN A 117 16.57 -7.45 7.99
N VAL A 118 15.30 -7.53 8.40
CA VAL A 118 14.35 -8.53 7.90
C VAL A 118 14.15 -8.40 6.38
N LEU A 119 14.22 -7.18 5.86
CA LEU A 119 14.16 -6.90 4.42
C LEU A 119 15.52 -7.03 3.70
N ASN A 120 16.55 -7.56 4.35
CA ASN A 120 17.91 -7.67 3.81
C ASN A 120 18.46 -6.35 3.24
N TYR A 121 18.11 -5.22 3.84
CA TYR A 121 18.50 -3.87 3.43
C TYR A 121 17.99 -3.42 2.05
N GLU A 122 17.07 -4.17 1.42
CA GLU A 122 16.56 -3.88 0.08
C GLU A 122 15.38 -2.90 0.09
N ILE A 123 15.53 -1.69 0.65
CA ILE A 123 14.41 -0.73 0.80
C ILE A 123 14.23 0.25 -0.38
N GLY A 124 15.20 0.35 -1.29
CA GLY A 124 15.28 1.42 -2.29
C GLY A 124 14.67 1.16 -3.68
N THR A 125 14.33 -0.09 -4.01
CA THR A 125 13.90 -0.51 -5.37
C THR A 125 12.41 -0.80 -5.48
N LEU A 126 11.59 -0.17 -4.63
CA LEU A 126 10.16 -0.44 -4.55
C LEU A 126 9.43 -0.02 -5.84
N THR A 127 9.07 -0.99 -6.67
CA THR A 127 8.15 -0.82 -7.79
C THR A 127 6.72 -0.86 -7.26
N ILE A 128 6.22 0.27 -6.77
CA ILE A 128 4.85 0.35 -6.22
C ILE A 128 3.82 0.71 -7.31
N PRO A 129 2.65 0.05 -7.33
CA PRO A 129 1.58 0.36 -8.29
C PRO A 129 1.17 1.83 -8.29
N PHE A 130 1.21 2.50 -7.14
CA PHE A 130 0.85 3.91 -6.99
C PHE A 130 1.56 4.82 -7.99
N ARG A 131 2.90 4.71 -8.13
CA ARG A 131 3.67 5.54 -9.06
C ARG A 131 3.18 5.40 -10.50
N TYR A 132 2.86 4.16 -10.89
CA TYR A 132 2.42 3.89 -12.25
C TYR A 132 1.01 4.43 -12.51
N PHE A 133 0.06 4.30 -11.58
CA PHE A 133 -1.27 4.84 -11.84
C PHE A 133 -1.33 6.36 -11.67
N GLU A 134 -0.52 6.96 -10.80
CA GLU A 134 -0.37 8.42 -10.71
C GLU A 134 0.07 8.98 -12.07
N ASP A 135 1.13 8.40 -12.66
CA ASP A 135 1.60 8.75 -14.00
C ASP A 135 0.54 8.52 -15.09
N LEU A 136 -0.22 7.42 -15.00
CA LEU A 136 -1.28 7.11 -15.97
C LEU A 136 -2.43 8.11 -15.87
N VAL A 137 -2.91 8.42 -14.66
CA VAL A 137 -3.99 9.41 -14.46
C VAL A 137 -3.55 10.77 -15.00
N MET A 138 -2.31 11.18 -14.72
CA MET A 138 -1.74 12.42 -15.26
C MET A 138 -1.74 12.40 -16.80
N LYS A 139 -1.17 11.37 -17.43
CA LYS A 139 -1.16 11.23 -18.90
C LYS A 139 -2.55 11.18 -19.51
N LEU A 140 -3.52 10.55 -18.85
CA LEU A 140 -4.90 10.49 -19.33
C LEU A 140 -5.52 11.88 -19.40
N SER A 141 -5.28 12.71 -18.38
CA SER A 141 -5.77 14.10 -18.33
C SER A 141 -5.18 14.98 -19.43
N GLU A 142 -3.96 14.68 -19.90
CA GLU A 142 -3.32 15.39 -21.01
C GLU A 142 -3.90 15.02 -22.38
N VAL A 143 -4.35 13.76 -22.55
CA VAL A 143 -4.80 13.25 -23.86
C VAL A 143 -6.33 13.26 -24.03
N ALA A 144 -7.09 13.36 -22.94
CA ALA A 144 -8.55 13.32 -23.00
C ALA A 144 -9.23 14.09 -21.87
N ARG A 145 -10.28 14.84 -22.20
CA ARG A 145 -11.13 15.58 -21.23
C ARG A 145 -11.77 14.67 -20.17
N VAL A 146 -11.98 13.40 -20.50
CA VAL A 146 -12.49 12.42 -19.53
C VAL A 146 -11.47 12.13 -18.42
N GLY A 147 -10.18 12.34 -18.68
CA GLY A 147 -9.12 12.24 -17.67
C GLY A 147 -9.28 13.24 -16.53
N GLU A 148 -9.87 14.42 -16.78
CA GLU A 148 -10.22 15.38 -15.72
C GLU A 148 -11.34 14.87 -14.79
N GLN A 149 -12.14 13.90 -15.25
CA GLN A 149 -13.21 13.28 -14.44
C GLN A 149 -12.70 12.09 -13.61
N LEU A 150 -11.59 11.47 -14.05
CA LEU A 150 -10.95 10.39 -13.30
C LEU A 150 -10.13 10.99 -12.16
N ARG A 151 -10.68 10.94 -10.96
CA ARG A 151 -10.02 11.42 -9.75
C ARG A 151 -8.96 10.42 -9.29
N LEU A 152 -7.78 10.92 -8.93
CA LEU A 152 -6.71 10.10 -8.36
C LEU A 152 -7.16 9.40 -7.08
N GLU A 153 -8.03 10.06 -6.31
CA GLU A 153 -8.64 9.53 -5.09
C GLU A 153 -9.39 8.22 -5.33
N ALA A 154 -10.09 8.07 -6.47
CA ALA A 154 -10.79 6.82 -6.79
C ALA A 154 -9.82 5.65 -7.00
N CYS A 155 -8.66 5.91 -7.62
CA CYS A 155 -7.60 4.91 -7.73
C CYS A 155 -7.01 4.55 -6.36
N MET A 156 -6.85 5.55 -5.49
CA MET A 156 -6.34 5.38 -4.13
C MET A 156 -7.31 4.57 -3.26
N ASP A 157 -8.61 4.86 -3.33
CA ASP A 157 -9.65 4.13 -2.60
C ASP A 157 -9.68 2.65 -3.01
N ILE A 158 -9.55 2.36 -4.31
CA ILE A 158 -9.41 0.98 -4.79
C ILE A 158 -8.12 0.35 -4.22
N MET A 159 -6.98 1.05 -4.26
CA MET A 159 -5.72 0.50 -3.76
C MET A 159 -5.77 0.22 -2.24
N ASP A 160 -6.37 1.12 -1.45
CA ASP A 160 -6.59 0.95 -0.01
C ASP A 160 -7.44 -0.29 0.26
N LEU A 161 -8.58 -0.43 -0.44
CA LEU A 161 -9.44 -1.61 -0.35
C LEU A 161 -8.69 -2.92 -0.69
N LEU A 162 -7.84 -2.91 -1.73
CA LEU A 162 -7.06 -4.09 -2.10
C LEU A 162 -6.03 -4.48 -1.03
N TYR A 163 -5.46 -3.51 -0.32
CA TYR A 163 -4.57 -3.77 0.82
C TYR A 163 -5.36 -4.32 2.03
N GLU A 164 -6.48 -3.70 2.40
CA GLU A 164 -7.32 -4.13 3.52
C GLU A 164 -7.82 -5.57 3.34
N LYS A 165 -8.27 -5.92 2.13
CA LYS A 165 -8.71 -7.28 1.80
C LYS A 165 -7.54 -8.28 1.62
N GLY A 166 -6.29 -7.83 1.74
CA GLY A 166 -5.08 -8.65 1.56
C GLY A 166 -4.94 -9.23 0.16
N LYS A 167 -5.42 -8.52 -0.88
CA LYS A 167 -5.54 -9.03 -2.25
C LYS A 167 -4.42 -8.60 -3.19
N ILE A 168 -3.61 -7.60 -2.82
CA ILE A 168 -2.48 -7.12 -3.65
C ILE A 168 -1.61 -8.29 -4.14
N SER A 169 -1.17 -9.17 -3.23
CA SER A 169 -0.36 -10.35 -3.56
C SER A 169 -1.11 -11.41 -4.38
N SER A 170 -2.44 -11.46 -4.29
CA SER A 170 -3.27 -12.44 -5.00
C SER A 170 -3.38 -12.19 -6.50
N PHE A 171 -3.11 -10.97 -6.97
CA PHE A 171 -3.21 -10.65 -8.40
C PHE A 171 -2.07 -11.25 -9.23
N ASN A 172 -0.94 -11.62 -8.61
CA ASN A 172 0.22 -12.23 -9.26
C ASN A 172 0.60 -11.54 -10.60
N CYS A 173 0.61 -10.20 -10.59
CA CYS A 173 0.90 -9.38 -11.76
C CYS A 173 1.94 -8.31 -11.40
N SER A 174 2.54 -7.69 -12.42
CA SER A 174 3.51 -6.61 -12.21
C SER A 174 2.82 -5.34 -11.69
N SER A 175 3.58 -4.45 -11.05
CA SER A 175 3.04 -3.22 -10.49
C SER A 175 2.43 -2.29 -11.54
N ILE A 176 3.00 -2.25 -12.76
CA ILE A 176 2.43 -1.50 -13.89
C ILE A 176 1.12 -2.12 -14.39
N HIS A 177 1.01 -3.45 -14.39
CA HIS A 177 -0.23 -4.15 -14.74
C HIS A 177 -1.34 -3.85 -13.73
N LEU A 178 -1.02 -3.97 -12.43
CA LEU A 178 -1.98 -3.69 -11.37
C LEU A 178 -2.42 -2.23 -11.43
N ALA A 179 -1.48 -1.30 -11.64
CA ALA A 179 -1.78 0.11 -11.82
C ALA A 179 -2.72 0.38 -13.00
N ALA A 180 -2.43 -0.19 -14.18
CA ALA A 180 -3.30 -0.08 -15.35
C ALA A 180 -4.72 -0.60 -15.05
N SER A 181 -4.80 -1.73 -14.34
CA SER A 181 -6.07 -2.35 -13.97
C SER A 181 -6.85 -1.48 -12.96
N ILE A 182 -6.19 -0.85 -11.99
CA ILE A 182 -6.80 0.09 -11.05
C ILE A 182 -7.34 1.31 -11.80
N VAL A 183 -6.57 1.89 -12.75
CA VAL A 183 -7.01 3.03 -13.57
C VAL A 183 -8.24 2.69 -14.39
N VAL A 184 -8.26 1.52 -15.04
CA VAL A 184 -9.42 1.07 -15.81
C VAL A 184 -10.63 0.83 -14.90
N ALA A 185 -10.44 0.20 -13.74
CA ALA A 185 -11.52 -0.02 -12.79
C ALA A 185 -12.09 1.31 -12.27
N ALA A 186 -11.23 2.24 -11.87
CA ALA A 186 -11.64 3.57 -11.43
C ALA A 186 -12.39 4.32 -12.55
N TYR A 187 -11.88 4.28 -13.78
CA TYR A 187 -12.56 4.86 -14.95
C TYR A 187 -13.97 4.29 -15.13
N VAL A 188 -14.13 2.96 -15.08
CA VAL A 188 -15.43 2.28 -15.22
C VAL A 188 -16.41 2.68 -14.10
N ILE A 189 -15.91 2.91 -12.88
CA ILE A 189 -16.73 3.29 -11.73
C ILE A 189 -17.12 4.77 -11.80
N THR A 190 -16.20 5.66 -12.14
CA THR A 190 -16.39 7.12 -11.97
C THR A 190 -16.88 7.83 -13.22
N VAL A 191 -16.63 7.29 -14.42
CA VAL A 191 -17.00 7.94 -15.68
C VAL A 191 -18.40 7.52 -16.10
N PRO A 192 -19.35 8.45 -16.26
CA PRO A 192 -20.69 8.13 -16.74
C PRO A 192 -20.66 7.50 -18.13
N LEU A 193 -21.47 6.46 -18.36
CA LEU A 193 -21.57 5.75 -19.64
C LEU A 193 -21.79 6.69 -20.83
N GLN A 194 -22.55 7.77 -20.64
CA GLN A 194 -22.85 8.76 -21.69
C GLN A 194 -21.63 9.60 -22.11
N LYS A 195 -20.54 9.57 -21.33
CA LYS A 195 -19.28 10.27 -21.61
C LYS A 195 -18.12 9.31 -21.88
N SER A 196 -18.37 8.00 -21.86
CA SER A 196 -17.36 6.96 -22.04
C SER A 196 -17.05 6.70 -23.52
N GLU A 197 -16.70 7.75 -24.26
CA GLU A 197 -16.28 7.64 -25.66
C GLU A 197 -14.79 7.31 -25.81
N PHE A 198 -14.00 7.55 -24.75
CA PHE A 198 -12.56 7.30 -24.78
C PHE A 198 -12.25 5.79 -24.67
N PRO A 199 -11.41 5.24 -25.57
CA PRO A 199 -11.09 3.80 -25.59
C PRO A 199 -10.03 3.45 -24.53
N ILE A 200 -10.43 3.48 -23.25
CA ILE A 200 -9.50 3.36 -22.11
C ILE A 200 -8.65 2.09 -22.17
N LEU A 201 -9.23 0.94 -22.54
CA LEU A 201 -8.52 -0.35 -22.63
C LEU A 201 -7.41 -0.33 -23.70
N LEU A 202 -7.71 0.19 -24.89
CA LEU A 202 -6.72 0.31 -25.96
C LEU A 202 -5.61 1.30 -25.57
N TRP A 203 -5.98 2.40 -24.92
CA TRP A 203 -5.02 3.39 -24.46
C TRP A 203 -4.09 2.83 -23.38
N VAL A 204 -4.61 2.15 -22.34
CA VAL A 204 -3.74 1.56 -21.31
C VAL A 204 -2.81 0.51 -21.89
N LYS A 205 -3.31 -0.35 -22.79
CA LYS A 205 -2.48 -1.32 -23.53
C LYS A 205 -1.34 -0.63 -24.29
N PHE A 206 -1.64 0.48 -24.96
CA PHE A 206 -0.63 1.23 -25.72
C PHE A 206 0.46 1.80 -24.80
N VAL A 207 0.10 2.39 -23.66
CA VAL A 207 1.08 3.05 -22.77
C VAL A 207 1.81 2.10 -21.83
N THR A 208 1.24 0.94 -21.49
CA THR A 208 1.87 -0.03 -20.56
C THR A 208 2.39 -1.30 -21.23
N SER A 209 2.01 -1.56 -22.48
CA SER A 209 2.26 -2.84 -23.18
C SER A 209 1.63 -4.08 -22.51
N CYS A 210 0.75 -3.89 -21.51
CA CYS A 210 -0.01 -4.99 -20.92
C CYS A 210 -1.05 -5.53 -21.91
N LYS A 211 -1.30 -6.86 -21.86
CA LYS A 211 -2.35 -7.46 -22.70
C LYS A 211 -3.72 -7.05 -22.18
N GLU A 212 -4.62 -6.77 -23.11
CA GLU A 212 -5.98 -6.33 -22.80
C GLU A 212 -6.76 -7.39 -22.03
N GLU A 213 -6.68 -8.66 -22.45
CA GLU A 213 -7.34 -9.79 -21.79
C GLU A 213 -6.93 -9.91 -20.31
N ASP A 214 -5.62 -9.83 -20.04
CA ASP A 214 -5.09 -9.92 -18.68
C ASP A 214 -5.52 -8.71 -17.82
N ILE A 215 -5.61 -7.52 -18.40
CA ILE A 215 -6.15 -6.32 -17.73
C ILE A 215 -7.63 -6.53 -17.40
N VAL A 216 -8.44 -6.98 -18.36
CA VAL A 216 -9.88 -7.20 -18.17
C VAL A 216 -10.15 -8.21 -17.06
N ASP A 217 -9.38 -9.30 -16.99
CA ASP A 217 -9.52 -10.29 -15.92
C ASP A 217 -9.15 -9.71 -14.55
N THR A 218 -8.11 -8.87 -14.49
CA THR A 218 -7.70 -8.20 -13.26
C THR A 218 -8.73 -7.17 -12.82
N VAL A 219 -9.26 -6.36 -13.75
CA VAL A 219 -10.34 -5.39 -13.51
C VAL A 219 -11.57 -6.11 -12.98
N ARG A 220 -11.98 -7.23 -13.58
CA ARG A 220 -13.14 -8.02 -13.10
C ARG A 220 -12.95 -8.42 -11.65
N ARG A 221 -11.76 -8.91 -11.28
CA ARG A 221 -11.43 -9.28 -9.89
C ARG A 221 -11.43 -8.08 -8.94
N ILE A 222 -10.94 -6.92 -9.38
CA ILE A 222 -11.01 -5.67 -8.60
C ILE A 222 -12.47 -5.29 -8.35
N LEU A 223 -13.30 -5.27 -9.39
CA LEU A 223 -14.71 -4.87 -9.29
C LEU A 223 -15.51 -5.82 -8.39
N ILE A 224 -15.22 -7.13 -8.43
CA ILE A 224 -15.78 -8.11 -7.49
C ILE A 224 -15.49 -7.70 -6.03
N HIS A 225 -14.27 -7.26 -5.74
CA HIS A 225 -13.92 -6.80 -4.40
C HIS A 225 -14.55 -5.46 -4.02
N VAL A 226 -14.70 -4.53 -4.97
CA VAL A 226 -15.31 -3.21 -4.76
C VAL A 226 -16.81 -3.33 -4.50
N PHE A 227 -17.52 -4.16 -5.26
CA PHE A 227 -18.98 -4.28 -5.17
C PHE A 227 -19.45 -5.44 -4.29
N GLU A 228 -18.53 -6.17 -3.65
CA GLU A 228 -18.82 -7.35 -2.83
C GLU A 228 -19.66 -8.41 -3.57
N LEU A 229 -19.36 -8.63 -4.86
CA LEU A 229 -20.06 -9.56 -5.76
C LEU A 229 -19.51 -10.99 -5.73
#